data_AF-A0A2D5UG14-F1
#
_entry.id   AF-A0A2D5UG14-F1
#
_cell.length_a   1.000
_cell.length_b   1.000
_cell.length_c   1.000
_cell.angle_alpha   90.00
_cell.angle_beta   90.00
_cell.angle_gamma   90.00
#
_symmetry.space_group_name_H-M   'P 1'
#
loop_
_entity.id
_entity.type
_entity.pdbx_description
1 polymer ?
#
loop_
_entity_poly.entity_id
_entity_poly.type
_entity_poly.pdbx_seq_one_letter_code
_entity_poly.pdbx_strand_id
1 'polypeptide(L)'
;MNAISIVELTAGAVGAVIAALVVFFFVKKRAAAEIARTQSGFDEQIRQIEAASEKELARGLKEAEVAQKAELIRQREDLERQNESRMEEVQRVEQRINQREETLDKRGESLDSKEGALERREERLGEREEKIKKEEEQYKELQDETVRKLEEVAGMTSESAKKELMDKFLEEARQDVAAEIQRMEQKAKENVQSDAVKAVALAVERYSNDHIAESVVSVVDLPSDEMKGRIIGREGRNIRALEMATGVDVIIDDTPEAVVISCFDNVRRETARLSLESLILDGRIHPGRIEDVVKKNKKEIENRIREAGEQAVFEMGLEGIHPDLVRLVGRLHYRTSYRQNALKHSLEVAHLSGMLASELRIDPTMAKRAGLLHDIGKASTHEIEGSHVQIGMDICKRYNETPEVINAIASHHEDEEANCIESVLVKAADTLSAARPGARREMVQSYIKRLEALESIAETFKGVEKCYAIQAGREIRVAVTPDEITDAQASFLARDIAKRIEEERTYPGEILVTVIRETRHTATAR
;
A
#
# COMPACT_ATOMS: atom_id res chain seq x y z
N MET A 1 -149.31 101.00 -133.86
CA MET A 1 -148.76 101.76 -132.72
C MET A 1 -147.45 101.13 -132.29
N ASN A 2 -146.36 101.84 -132.55
CA ASN A 2 -145.10 101.96 -131.79
C ASN A 2 -144.58 100.74 -130.98
N ALA A 3 -143.39 100.23 -131.32
CA ALA A 3 -142.52 99.45 -130.41
C ALA A 3 -141.04 99.43 -130.86
N ILE A 4 -140.52 100.62 -131.18
CA ILE A 4 -139.09 100.94 -131.31
C ILE A 4 -138.30 100.56 -130.02
N SER A 5 -138.98 100.20 -128.92
CA SER A 5 -138.42 99.93 -127.60
C SER A 5 -137.80 98.55 -127.37
N ILE A 6 -138.05 97.52 -128.20
CA ILE A 6 -137.49 96.17 -127.97
C ILE A 6 -136.06 96.03 -128.53
N VAL A 7 -135.71 96.83 -129.54
CA VAL A 7 -134.37 96.86 -130.17
C VAL A 7 -133.34 97.57 -129.27
N GLU A 8 -133.76 98.50 -128.42
CA GLU A 8 -132.83 99.24 -127.54
C GLU A 8 -132.50 98.48 -126.24
N LEU A 9 -133.42 97.67 -125.70
CA LEU A 9 -133.19 96.96 -124.43
C LEU A 9 -132.25 95.76 -124.58
N THR A 10 -132.26 95.08 -125.72
CA THR A 10 -131.40 93.91 -125.99
C THR A 10 -129.95 94.31 -126.29
N ALA A 11 -129.73 95.46 -126.92
CA ALA A 11 -128.39 96.00 -127.15
C ALA A 11 -127.68 96.44 -125.86
N GLY A 12 -128.43 96.98 -124.89
CA GLY A 12 -127.88 97.39 -123.58
C GLY A 12 -127.33 96.23 -122.74
N ALA A 13 -127.99 95.06 -122.76
CA ALA A 13 -127.57 93.90 -121.98
C ALA A 13 -126.24 93.28 -122.47
N VAL A 14 -126.02 93.26 -123.79
CA VAL A 14 -124.80 92.70 -124.39
C VAL A 14 -123.58 93.59 -124.08
N GLY A 15 -123.76 94.91 -124.05
CA GLY A 15 -122.69 95.85 -123.71
C GLY A 15 -122.14 95.67 -122.29
N ALA A 16 -123.02 95.37 -121.31
CA ALA A 16 -122.62 95.18 -119.92
C ALA A 16 -121.75 93.93 -119.69
N VAL A 17 -122.04 92.84 -120.42
CA VAL A 17 -121.29 91.58 -120.30
C VAL A 17 -119.87 91.71 -120.80
N ILE A 18 -119.67 92.45 -121.90
CA ILE A 18 -118.34 92.67 -122.49
C ILE A 18 -117.46 93.51 -121.54
N ALA A 19 -118.03 94.54 -120.91
CA ALA A 19 -117.30 95.37 -119.95
C ALA A 19 -116.80 94.56 -118.74
N ALA A 20 -117.63 93.65 -118.20
CA ALA A 20 -117.26 92.79 -117.08
C ALA A 20 -116.08 91.85 -117.40
N LEU A 21 -116.03 91.29 -118.62
CA LEU A 21 -114.97 90.38 -119.05
C LEU A 21 -113.61 91.09 -119.18
N VAL A 22 -113.57 92.34 -119.63
CA VAL A 22 -112.33 93.11 -119.78
C VAL A 22 -111.71 93.43 -118.40
N VAL A 23 -112.54 93.80 -117.43
CA VAL A 23 -112.08 94.10 -116.06
C VAL A 23 -111.47 92.85 -115.39
N PHE A 24 -112.09 91.68 -115.55
CA PHE A 24 -111.59 90.43 -114.99
C PHE A 24 -110.19 90.06 -115.52
N PHE A 25 -109.93 90.27 -116.81
CA PHE A 25 -108.64 89.95 -117.42
C PHE A 25 -107.49 90.82 -116.87
N PHE A 26 -107.74 92.10 -116.59
CA PHE A 26 -106.72 93.00 -116.06
C PHE A 26 -106.32 92.69 -114.61
N VAL A 27 -107.26 92.26 -113.76
CA VAL A 27 -106.97 91.89 -112.36
C VAL A 27 -106.07 90.65 -112.30
N LYS A 28 -106.32 89.63 -113.14
CA LYS A 28 -105.52 88.40 -113.15
C LYS A 28 -104.06 88.64 -113.55
N LYS A 29 -103.80 89.61 -114.44
CA LYS A 29 -102.44 89.91 -114.91
C LYS A 29 -101.57 90.61 -113.85
N ARG A 30 -102.16 91.41 -112.95
CA ARG A 30 -101.41 92.07 -111.86
C ARG A 30 -100.97 91.10 -110.77
N ALA A 31 -101.83 90.16 -110.37
CA ALA A 31 -101.51 89.19 -109.31
C ALA A 31 -100.32 88.26 -109.68
N ALA A 32 -100.18 87.89 -110.96
CA ALA A 32 -99.08 87.02 -111.41
C ALA A 32 -97.69 87.70 -111.37
N ALA A 33 -97.64 89.02 -111.52
CA ALA A 33 -96.36 89.75 -111.57
C ALA A 33 -95.73 89.97 -110.18
N GLU A 34 -96.54 90.00 -109.11
CA GLU A 34 -96.06 90.24 -107.75
C GLU A 34 -95.45 88.98 -107.12
N ILE A 35 -96.01 87.81 -107.41
CA ILE A 35 -95.52 86.50 -106.93
C ILE A 35 -94.11 86.17 -107.47
N ALA A 36 -93.80 86.58 -108.70
CA ALA A 36 -92.52 86.25 -109.33
C ALA A 36 -91.33 86.99 -108.71
N ARG A 37 -91.51 88.23 -108.22
CA ARG A 37 -90.41 89.01 -107.62
C ARG A 37 -89.99 88.50 -106.25
N THR A 38 -90.94 87.98 -105.47
CA THR A 38 -90.68 87.50 -104.11
C THR A 38 -89.88 86.18 -104.11
N GLN A 39 -90.10 85.31 -105.11
CA GLN A 39 -89.37 84.03 -105.21
C GLN A 39 -87.87 84.23 -105.49
N SER A 40 -87.51 85.13 -106.41
CA SER A 40 -86.10 85.34 -106.79
C SER A 40 -85.20 85.88 -105.66
N GLY A 41 -85.76 86.56 -104.65
CA GLY A 41 -84.97 87.09 -103.52
C GLY A 41 -84.55 86.03 -102.49
N PHE A 42 -85.31 84.93 -102.36
CA PHE A 42 -85.03 83.87 -101.38
C PHE A 42 -83.94 82.89 -101.86
N ASP A 43 -83.85 82.63 -103.16
CA ASP A 43 -82.89 81.66 -103.72
C ASP A 43 -81.42 82.12 -103.58
N GLU A 44 -81.16 83.43 -103.62
CA GLU A 44 -79.80 83.99 -103.53
C GLU A 44 -79.21 83.85 -102.11
N GLN A 45 -80.03 84.02 -101.06
CA GLN A 45 -79.60 83.88 -99.67
C GLN A 45 -79.31 82.43 -99.28
N ILE A 46 -80.05 81.47 -99.85
CA ILE A 46 -79.86 80.04 -99.58
C ILE A 46 -78.47 79.59 -100.06
N ARG A 47 -78.04 80.01 -101.26
CA ARG A 47 -76.72 79.62 -101.81
C ARG A 47 -75.53 80.07 -100.98
N GLN A 48 -75.57 81.27 -100.39
CA GLN A 48 -74.44 81.78 -99.61
C GLN A 48 -74.24 81.02 -98.29
N ILE A 49 -75.34 80.56 -97.67
CA ILE A 49 -75.30 79.78 -96.43
C ILE A 49 -74.77 78.37 -96.70
N GLU A 50 -75.18 77.75 -97.81
CA GLU A 50 -74.72 76.42 -98.21
C GLU A 50 -73.20 76.38 -98.43
N ALA A 51 -72.64 77.35 -99.16
CA ALA A 51 -71.21 77.38 -99.48
C ALA A 51 -70.31 77.58 -98.24
N ALA A 52 -70.77 78.34 -97.24
CA ALA A 52 -70.03 78.52 -95.98
C ALA A 52 -70.05 77.25 -95.12
N SER A 53 -71.21 76.59 -95.04
CA SER A 53 -71.41 75.35 -94.29
C SER A 53 -70.54 74.19 -94.83
N GLU A 54 -70.45 74.04 -96.15
CA GLU A 54 -69.63 72.98 -96.77
C GLU A 54 -68.14 73.10 -96.41
N LYS A 55 -67.61 74.33 -96.35
CA LYS A 55 -66.17 74.54 -96.10
C LYS A 55 -65.79 74.27 -94.65
N GLU A 56 -66.69 74.55 -93.71
CA GLU A 56 -66.50 74.29 -92.28
C GLU A 56 -66.63 72.78 -91.97
N LEU A 57 -67.60 72.11 -92.60
CA LEU A 57 -67.76 70.65 -92.57
C LEU A 57 -66.51 69.92 -93.09
N ALA A 58 -65.94 70.35 -94.22
CA ALA A 58 -64.76 69.72 -94.79
C ALA A 58 -63.52 69.80 -93.88
N ARG A 59 -63.38 70.90 -93.13
CA ARG A 59 -62.25 71.09 -92.19
C ARG A 59 -62.44 70.27 -90.92
N GLY A 60 -63.65 70.28 -90.35
CA GLY A 60 -64.00 69.47 -89.17
C GLY A 60 -63.86 67.96 -89.44
N LEU A 61 -64.25 67.49 -90.62
CA LEU A 61 -64.09 66.08 -91.01
C LEU A 61 -62.62 65.65 -91.05
N LYS A 62 -61.73 66.50 -91.58
CA LYS A 62 -60.31 66.17 -91.72
C LYS A 62 -59.57 66.18 -90.39
N GLU A 63 -59.91 67.11 -89.50
CA GLU A 63 -59.35 67.16 -88.14
C GLU A 63 -59.85 65.96 -87.30
N ALA A 64 -61.13 65.59 -87.43
CA ALA A 64 -61.67 64.39 -86.79
C ALA A 64 -61.00 63.10 -87.29
N GLU A 65 -60.72 62.99 -88.60
CA GLU A 65 -60.06 61.81 -89.18
C GLU A 65 -58.63 61.63 -88.65
N VAL A 66 -57.86 62.72 -88.53
CA VAL A 66 -56.48 62.68 -88.00
C VAL A 66 -56.48 62.33 -86.51
N ALA A 67 -57.39 62.92 -85.73
CA ALA A 67 -57.53 62.59 -84.31
C ALA A 67 -57.93 61.11 -84.11
N GLN A 68 -58.84 60.59 -84.92
CA GLN A 68 -59.26 59.19 -84.87
C GLN A 68 -58.13 58.23 -85.23
N LYS A 69 -57.31 58.56 -86.25
CA LYS A 69 -56.13 57.76 -86.62
C LYS A 69 -55.05 57.75 -85.54
N ALA A 70 -54.79 58.90 -84.91
CA ALA A 70 -53.81 58.98 -83.81
C ALA A 70 -54.26 58.17 -82.58
N GLU A 71 -55.55 58.21 -82.25
CA GLU A 71 -56.14 57.42 -81.16
C GLU A 71 -56.09 55.91 -81.46
N LEU A 72 -56.38 55.50 -82.70
CA LEU A 72 -56.26 54.10 -83.13
C LEU A 72 -54.84 53.55 -83.01
N ILE A 73 -53.83 54.35 -83.34
CA ILE A 73 -52.42 53.94 -83.21
C ILE A 73 -52.04 53.76 -81.74
N ARG A 74 -52.43 54.69 -80.87
CA ARG A 74 -52.21 54.56 -79.41
C ARG A 74 -52.89 53.32 -78.84
N GLN A 75 -54.16 53.10 -79.17
CA GLN A 75 -54.90 51.93 -78.70
C GLN A 75 -54.25 50.63 -79.18
N ARG A 76 -53.71 50.61 -80.39
CA ARG A 76 -52.97 49.46 -80.91
C ARG A 76 -51.66 49.21 -80.17
N GLU A 77 -50.87 50.26 -79.93
CA GLU A 77 -49.61 50.16 -79.17
C GLU A 77 -49.85 49.69 -77.72
N ASP A 78 -50.90 50.20 -77.07
CA ASP A 78 -51.26 49.76 -75.71
C ASP A 78 -51.76 48.32 -75.69
N LEU A 79 -52.53 47.89 -76.70
CA LEU A 79 -52.94 46.50 -76.85
C LEU A 79 -51.75 45.57 -77.11
N GLU A 80 -50.80 45.96 -77.96
CA GLU A 80 -49.59 45.17 -78.23
C GLU A 80 -48.75 45.00 -76.95
N ARG A 81 -48.54 46.07 -76.17
CA ARG A 81 -47.85 45.98 -74.88
C ARG A 81 -48.58 45.11 -73.85
N GLN A 82 -49.91 45.22 -73.76
CA GLN A 82 -50.70 44.38 -72.87
C GLN A 82 -50.62 42.90 -73.29
N ASN A 83 -50.58 42.63 -74.59
CA ASN A 83 -50.50 41.27 -75.11
C ASN A 83 -49.11 40.67 -74.87
N GLU A 84 -48.04 41.44 -75.06
CA GLU A 84 -46.67 41.03 -74.70
C GLU A 84 -46.55 40.72 -73.20
N SER A 85 -47.04 41.61 -72.33
CA SER A 85 -47.03 41.39 -70.88
C SER A 85 -47.83 40.15 -70.48
N ARG A 86 -48.99 39.91 -71.10
CA ARG A 86 -49.78 38.70 -70.87
C ARG A 86 -49.06 37.44 -71.36
N MET A 87 -48.40 37.51 -72.50
CA MET A 87 -47.65 36.38 -73.05
C MET A 87 -46.50 35.98 -72.13
N GLU A 88 -45.76 36.95 -71.60
CA GLU A 88 -44.70 36.69 -70.62
C GLU A 88 -45.23 36.12 -69.29
N GLU A 89 -46.41 36.55 -68.84
CA GLU A 89 -47.05 36.00 -67.65
C GLU A 89 -47.50 34.55 -67.88
N VAL A 90 -48.13 34.27 -69.03
CA VAL A 90 -48.53 32.92 -69.43
C VAL A 90 -47.32 32.00 -69.51
N GLN A 91 -46.24 32.41 -70.16
CA GLN A 91 -45.01 31.60 -70.23
C GLN A 91 -44.41 31.32 -68.84
N ARG A 92 -44.44 32.30 -67.92
CA ARG A 92 -43.97 32.10 -66.54
C ARG A 92 -44.85 31.12 -65.77
N VAL A 93 -46.16 31.17 -65.98
CA VAL A 93 -47.11 30.23 -65.37
C VAL A 93 -46.92 28.83 -65.94
N GLU A 94 -46.79 28.68 -67.25
CA GLU A 94 -46.53 27.40 -67.92
C GLU A 94 -45.24 26.75 -67.42
N GLN A 95 -44.14 27.50 -67.33
CA GLN A 95 -42.88 26.98 -66.79
C GLN A 95 -43.02 26.50 -65.34
N ARG A 96 -43.77 27.24 -64.51
CA ARG A 96 -44.03 26.85 -63.12
C ARG A 96 -44.90 25.60 -63.02
N ILE A 97 -45.88 25.46 -63.91
CA ILE A 97 -46.75 24.27 -63.99
C ILE A 97 -45.91 23.05 -64.38
N ASN A 98 -45.11 23.15 -65.44
CA ASN A 98 -44.27 22.04 -65.91
C ASN A 98 -43.25 21.59 -64.84
N GLN A 99 -42.61 22.53 -64.15
CA GLN A 99 -41.70 22.20 -63.03
C GLN A 99 -42.43 21.48 -61.89
N ARG A 100 -43.69 21.87 -61.62
CA ARG A 100 -44.50 21.24 -60.57
C ARG A 100 -44.97 19.85 -61.00
N GLU A 101 -45.34 19.67 -62.26
CA GLU A 101 -45.71 18.38 -62.85
C GLU A 101 -44.54 17.40 -62.78
N GLU A 102 -43.35 17.78 -63.25
CA GLU A 102 -42.15 16.94 -63.13
C GLU A 102 -41.80 16.56 -61.68
N THR A 103 -42.04 17.49 -60.74
CA THR A 103 -41.80 17.21 -59.31
C THR A 103 -42.83 16.24 -58.74
N LEU A 104 -44.08 16.32 -59.20
CA LEU A 104 -45.15 15.41 -58.80
C LEU A 104 -44.92 14.02 -59.38
N ASP A 105 -44.51 13.91 -60.65
CA ASP A 105 -44.20 12.63 -61.29
C ASP A 105 -43.07 11.90 -60.57
N LYS A 106 -41.96 12.61 -60.29
CA LYS A 106 -40.84 12.04 -59.51
C LYS A 106 -41.26 11.58 -58.11
N ARG A 107 -42.22 12.26 -57.48
CA ARG A 107 -42.78 11.85 -56.19
C ARG A 107 -43.69 10.64 -56.34
N GLY A 108 -44.50 10.57 -57.40
CA GLY A 108 -45.32 9.41 -57.75
C GLY A 108 -44.47 8.16 -57.91
N GLU A 109 -43.47 8.19 -58.77
CA GLU A 109 -42.55 7.07 -59.00
C GLU A 109 -41.83 6.62 -57.70
N SER A 110 -41.45 7.57 -56.85
CA SER A 110 -40.83 7.25 -55.56
C SER A 110 -41.80 6.59 -54.57
N LEU A 111 -43.08 6.97 -54.59
CA LEU A 111 -44.11 6.36 -53.75
C LEU A 111 -44.43 4.95 -54.23
N ASP A 112 -44.64 4.75 -55.53
CA ASP A 112 -44.93 3.43 -56.11
C ASP A 112 -43.79 2.42 -55.82
N SER A 113 -42.54 2.88 -55.93
CA SER A 113 -41.38 2.06 -55.59
C SER A 113 -41.34 1.67 -54.10
N LYS A 114 -41.72 2.58 -53.20
CA LYS A 114 -41.80 2.31 -51.76
C LYS A 114 -42.95 1.37 -51.42
N GLU A 115 -44.10 1.55 -52.06
CA GLU A 115 -45.27 0.69 -51.88
C GLU A 115 -44.95 -0.74 -52.29
N GLY A 116 -44.40 -0.95 -53.49
CA GLY A 116 -43.98 -2.29 -53.92
C GLY A 116 -42.86 -2.90 -53.07
N ALA A 117 -42.00 -2.08 -52.43
CA ALA A 117 -41.01 -2.57 -51.48
C ALA A 117 -41.63 -2.99 -50.14
N LEU A 118 -42.68 -2.30 -49.68
CA LEU A 118 -43.44 -2.64 -48.49
C LEU A 118 -44.26 -3.92 -48.68
N GLU A 119 -44.96 -4.07 -49.80
CA GLU A 119 -45.72 -5.29 -50.12
C GLU A 119 -44.82 -6.53 -50.11
N ARG A 120 -43.66 -6.46 -50.80
CA ARG A 120 -42.66 -7.54 -50.77
C ARG A 120 -42.08 -7.81 -49.39
N ARG A 121 -42.12 -6.85 -48.47
CA ARG A 121 -41.66 -7.03 -47.09
C ARG A 121 -42.75 -7.69 -46.26
N GLU A 122 -44.01 -7.30 -46.43
CA GLU A 122 -45.15 -7.91 -45.75
C GLU A 122 -45.29 -9.39 -46.14
N GLU A 123 -45.19 -9.71 -47.43
CA GLU A 123 -45.24 -11.10 -47.90
C GLU A 123 -44.13 -11.96 -47.25
N ARG A 124 -42.89 -11.48 -47.26
CA ARG A 124 -41.75 -12.16 -46.61
C ARG A 124 -41.90 -12.29 -45.09
N LEU A 125 -42.54 -11.33 -44.44
CA LEU A 125 -42.81 -11.42 -43.00
C LEU A 125 -43.90 -12.45 -42.72
N GLY A 126 -44.97 -12.49 -43.51
CA GLY A 126 -46.03 -13.50 -43.41
C GLY A 126 -45.51 -14.93 -43.59
N GLU A 127 -44.69 -15.17 -44.62
CA GLU A 127 -44.05 -16.49 -44.83
C GLU A 127 -43.17 -16.89 -43.63
N ARG A 128 -42.45 -15.92 -43.06
CA ARG A 128 -41.56 -16.17 -41.92
C ARG A 128 -42.33 -16.44 -40.64
N GLU A 129 -43.42 -15.73 -40.39
CA GLU A 129 -44.32 -15.99 -39.26
C GLU A 129 -44.94 -17.39 -39.36
N GLU A 130 -45.41 -17.79 -40.53
CA GLU A 130 -45.97 -19.12 -40.73
C GLU A 130 -44.92 -20.23 -40.52
N LYS A 131 -43.68 -19.98 -40.97
CA LYS A 131 -42.56 -20.90 -40.75
C LYS A 131 -42.19 -21.01 -39.27
N ILE A 132 -42.07 -19.89 -38.55
CA ILE A 132 -41.76 -19.87 -37.12
C ILE A 132 -42.85 -20.62 -36.35
N LYS A 133 -44.13 -20.41 -36.67
CA LYS A 133 -45.23 -21.09 -36.00
C LYS A 133 -45.16 -22.61 -36.17
N LYS A 134 -44.82 -23.10 -37.37
CA LYS A 134 -44.61 -24.54 -37.61
C LYS A 134 -43.41 -25.09 -36.85
N GLU A 135 -42.31 -24.34 -36.79
CA GLU A 135 -41.11 -24.74 -36.03
C GLU A 135 -41.39 -24.78 -34.51
N GLU A 136 -42.18 -23.83 -33.98
CA GLU A 136 -42.59 -23.81 -32.56
C GLU A 136 -43.48 -25.00 -32.18
N GLU A 137 -44.42 -25.37 -33.06
CA GLU A 137 -45.28 -26.56 -32.87
C GLU A 137 -44.43 -27.84 -32.85
N GLN A 138 -43.51 -28.00 -33.80
CA GLN A 138 -42.59 -29.14 -33.86
C GLN A 138 -41.66 -29.21 -32.65
N TYR A 139 -41.15 -28.06 -32.19
CA TYR A 139 -40.26 -28.01 -31.03
C TYR A 139 -40.97 -28.44 -29.74
N LYS A 140 -42.23 -28.04 -29.55
CA LYS A 140 -43.04 -28.47 -28.40
C LYS A 140 -43.29 -29.97 -28.42
N GLU A 141 -43.64 -30.53 -29.58
CA GLU A 141 -43.82 -31.99 -29.70
C GLU A 141 -42.54 -32.76 -29.36
N LEU A 142 -41.39 -32.30 -29.86
CA LEU A 142 -40.10 -32.91 -29.58
C LEU A 142 -39.70 -32.78 -28.10
N GLN A 143 -40.00 -31.64 -27.47
CA GLN A 143 -39.74 -31.41 -26.06
C GLN A 143 -40.57 -32.35 -25.19
N ASP A 144 -41.88 -32.49 -25.47
CA ASP A 144 -42.77 -33.39 -24.75
C ASP A 144 -42.36 -34.86 -24.92
N GLU A 145 -41.92 -35.25 -26.12
CA GLU A 145 -41.41 -36.60 -26.38
C GLU A 145 -40.08 -36.86 -25.65
N THR A 146 -39.19 -35.86 -25.59
CA THR A 146 -37.90 -35.96 -24.90
C THR A 146 -38.10 -36.04 -23.39
N VAL A 147 -39.03 -35.27 -22.83
CA VAL A 147 -39.39 -35.34 -21.40
C VAL A 147 -39.93 -36.73 -21.07
N ARG A 148 -40.87 -37.27 -21.86
CA ARG A 148 -41.40 -38.63 -21.65
C ARG A 148 -40.32 -39.71 -21.72
N LYS A 149 -39.42 -39.64 -22.71
CA LYS A 149 -38.32 -40.61 -22.83
C LYS A 149 -37.31 -40.47 -21.69
N LEU A 150 -37.04 -39.26 -21.21
CA LEU A 150 -36.17 -39.04 -20.05
C LEU A 150 -36.81 -39.53 -18.75
N GLU A 151 -38.12 -39.34 -18.57
CA GLU A 151 -38.88 -39.90 -17.45
C GLU A 151 -38.86 -41.44 -17.44
N GLU A 152 -38.95 -42.04 -18.62
CA GLU A 152 -38.92 -43.50 -18.80
C GLU A 152 -37.52 -44.11 -18.59
N VAL A 153 -36.44 -43.40 -18.97
CA VAL A 153 -35.05 -43.86 -18.84
C VAL A 153 -34.46 -43.62 -17.45
N ALA A 154 -34.86 -42.54 -16.75
CA ALA A 154 -34.21 -42.15 -15.50
C ALA A 154 -34.85 -42.73 -14.24
N GLY A 155 -36.13 -43.16 -14.27
CA GLY A 155 -36.84 -43.66 -13.08
C GLY A 155 -36.92 -42.66 -11.91
N MET A 156 -36.56 -41.39 -12.13
CA MET A 156 -36.50 -40.32 -11.13
C MET A 156 -37.10 -39.03 -11.73
N THR A 157 -37.78 -38.25 -10.89
CA THR A 157 -38.42 -36.99 -11.30
C THR A 157 -37.40 -35.87 -11.47
N SER A 158 -37.66 -34.91 -12.37
CA SER A 158 -36.79 -33.75 -12.67
C SER A 158 -36.35 -32.97 -11.41
N GLU A 159 -37.24 -32.89 -10.42
CA GLU A 159 -37.00 -32.19 -9.15
C GLU A 159 -35.95 -32.90 -8.28
N SER A 160 -35.90 -34.24 -8.33
CA SER A 160 -34.91 -35.04 -7.62
C SER A 160 -33.50 -34.90 -8.22
N ALA A 161 -33.40 -34.87 -9.55
CA ALA A 161 -32.12 -34.67 -10.24
C ALA A 161 -31.52 -33.28 -9.96
N LYS A 162 -32.37 -32.24 -9.92
CA LYS A 162 -31.94 -30.88 -9.58
C LYS A 162 -31.40 -30.78 -8.15
N LYS A 163 -32.02 -31.50 -7.21
CA LYS A 163 -31.59 -31.52 -5.81
C LYS A 163 -30.23 -32.20 -5.64
N GLU A 164 -30.03 -33.36 -6.27
CA GLU A 164 -28.75 -34.07 -6.21
C GLU A 164 -27.59 -33.27 -6.84
N LEU A 165 -27.86 -32.58 -7.95
CA LEU A 165 -26.87 -31.71 -8.59
C LEU A 165 -26.48 -30.53 -7.69
N MET A 166 -27.48 -29.93 -7.02
CA MET A 166 -27.27 -28.83 -6.08
C MET A 166 -26.46 -29.29 -4.86
N ASP A 167 -26.75 -30.48 -4.34
CA ASP A 167 -26.02 -31.05 -3.21
C ASP A 167 -24.56 -31.32 -3.57
N LYS A 168 -24.27 -31.81 -4.80
CA LYS A 168 -22.88 -31.97 -5.29
C LYS A 168 -22.15 -30.63 -5.42
N PHE A 169 -22.79 -29.60 -5.98
CA PHE A 169 -22.19 -28.27 -6.07
C PHE A 169 -21.92 -27.64 -4.70
N LEU A 170 -22.81 -27.84 -3.73
CA LEU A 170 -22.60 -27.37 -2.36
C LEU A 170 -21.43 -28.09 -1.68
N GLU A 171 -21.27 -29.39 -1.92
CA GLU A 171 -20.15 -30.17 -1.39
C GLU A 171 -18.81 -29.72 -2.00
N GLU A 172 -18.77 -29.49 -3.32
CA GLU A 172 -17.59 -29.02 -4.04
C GLU A 172 -17.19 -27.60 -3.60
N ALA A 173 -18.17 -26.69 -3.49
CA ALA A 173 -17.95 -25.34 -2.97
C ALA A 173 -17.43 -25.34 -1.52
N ARG A 174 -17.90 -26.28 -0.68
CA ARG A 174 -17.38 -26.44 0.69
C ARG A 174 -15.92 -26.88 0.69
N GLN A 175 -15.53 -27.79 -0.19
CA GLN A 175 -14.15 -28.24 -0.32
C GLN A 175 -13.23 -27.11 -0.80
N ASP A 176 -13.67 -26.33 -1.80
CA ASP A 176 -12.92 -25.18 -2.30
C ASP A 176 -12.71 -24.11 -1.23
N VAL A 177 -13.77 -23.79 -0.48
CA VAL A 177 -13.69 -22.83 0.64
C VAL A 177 -12.76 -23.35 1.73
N ALA A 178 -12.84 -24.64 2.09
CA ALA A 178 -11.94 -25.23 3.08
C ALA A 178 -10.47 -25.18 2.64
N ALA A 179 -10.19 -25.47 1.36
CA ALA A 179 -8.85 -25.40 0.80
C ALA A 179 -8.32 -23.96 0.73
N GLU A 180 -9.17 -22.97 0.46
CA GLU A 180 -8.79 -21.56 0.51
C GLU A 180 -8.52 -21.10 1.95
N ILE A 181 -9.35 -21.50 2.93
CA ILE A 181 -9.10 -21.21 4.35
C ILE A 181 -7.76 -21.78 4.78
N GLN A 182 -7.44 -23.03 4.46
CA GLN A 182 -6.14 -23.63 4.78
C GLN A 182 -4.97 -22.86 4.15
N ARG A 183 -5.10 -22.43 2.88
CA ARG A 183 -4.09 -21.60 2.20
C ARG A 183 -3.92 -20.24 2.90
N MET A 184 -5.02 -19.60 3.30
CA MET A 184 -4.98 -18.35 4.04
C MET A 184 -4.32 -18.50 5.41
N GLU A 185 -4.65 -19.56 6.16
CA GLU A 185 -4.02 -19.87 7.45
C GLU A 185 -2.52 -20.13 7.31
N GLN A 186 -2.11 -20.91 6.30
CA GLN A 186 -0.71 -21.18 6.04
C GLN A 186 0.06 -19.90 5.69
N LYS A 187 -0.50 -19.06 4.80
CA LYS A 187 0.09 -17.77 4.44
C LYS A 187 0.16 -16.80 5.63
N ALA A 188 -0.85 -16.82 6.50
CA ALA A 188 -0.82 -16.05 7.74
C ALA A 188 0.30 -16.53 8.68
N LYS A 189 0.49 -17.83 8.83
CA LYS A 189 1.61 -18.40 9.62
C LYS A 189 2.97 -18.00 9.06
N GLU A 190 3.16 -18.07 7.75
CA GLU A 190 4.40 -17.66 7.08
C GLU A 190 4.70 -16.16 7.27
N ASN A 191 3.68 -15.31 7.15
CA ASN A 191 3.82 -13.87 7.39
C ASN A 191 4.19 -13.58 8.85
N VAL A 192 3.53 -14.21 9.81
CA VAL A 192 3.82 -14.05 11.25
C VAL A 192 5.24 -14.50 11.56
N GLN A 193 5.71 -15.61 10.98
CA GLN A 193 7.08 -16.07 11.16
C GLN A 193 8.09 -15.06 10.62
N SER A 194 7.84 -14.49 9.43
CA SER A 194 8.69 -13.45 8.85
C SER A 194 8.75 -12.20 9.71
N ASP A 195 7.61 -11.74 10.22
CA ASP A 195 7.54 -10.55 11.06
C ASP A 195 8.15 -10.77 12.45
N ALA A 196 8.00 -11.96 13.03
CA ALA A 196 8.67 -12.34 14.28
C ALA A 196 10.21 -12.34 14.13
N VAL A 197 10.73 -12.84 13.01
CA VAL A 197 12.18 -12.79 12.72
C VAL A 197 12.66 -11.35 12.61
N LYS A 198 11.91 -10.46 11.94
CA LYS A 198 12.25 -9.03 11.86
C LYS A 198 12.25 -8.36 13.24
N ALA A 199 11.24 -8.66 14.06
CA ALA A 199 11.11 -8.13 15.42
C ALA A 199 12.33 -8.48 16.28
N VAL A 200 12.73 -9.76 16.26
CA VAL A 200 13.92 -10.23 16.98
C VAL A 200 15.20 -9.59 16.43
N ALA A 201 15.35 -9.54 15.10
CA ALA A 201 16.52 -8.93 14.47
C ALA A 201 16.67 -7.44 14.86
N LEU A 202 15.57 -6.68 14.85
CA LEU A 202 15.57 -5.27 15.23
C LEU A 202 15.88 -5.08 16.72
N ALA A 203 15.34 -5.93 17.59
CA ALA A 203 15.63 -5.90 19.02
C ALA A 203 17.11 -6.19 19.29
N VAL A 204 17.70 -7.18 18.60
CA VAL A 204 19.13 -7.50 18.72
C VAL A 204 20.01 -6.38 18.17
N GLU A 205 19.68 -5.82 17.01
CA GLU A 205 20.43 -4.71 16.39
C GLU A 205 20.46 -3.46 17.30
N ARG A 206 19.31 -3.11 17.90
CA ARG A 206 19.19 -1.95 18.77
C ARG A 206 19.94 -2.10 20.09
N TYR A 207 20.06 -3.32 20.60
CA TYR A 207 20.80 -3.60 21.82
C TYR A 207 22.18 -4.14 21.47
N SER A 208 23.14 -3.26 21.16
CA SER A 208 24.55 -3.62 20.97
C SER A 208 25.39 -2.98 22.06
N ASN A 209 25.69 -3.74 23.13
CA ASN A 209 26.60 -3.33 24.20
C ASN A 209 27.75 -4.33 24.29
N ASP A 210 28.98 -3.81 24.41
CA ASP A 210 30.17 -4.62 24.66
C ASP A 210 30.20 -5.08 26.13
N HIS A 211 30.27 -6.39 26.36
CA HIS A 211 30.37 -6.96 27.71
C HIS A 211 31.70 -7.68 27.90
N ILE A 212 32.50 -7.19 28.85
CA ILE A 212 33.73 -7.82 29.30
C ILE A 212 33.38 -8.87 30.36
N ALA A 213 33.82 -10.11 30.16
CA ALA A 213 33.66 -11.17 31.14
C ALA A 213 34.53 -10.89 32.38
N GLU A 214 33.90 -10.83 33.56
CA GLU A 214 34.60 -10.64 34.85
C GLU A 214 35.14 -11.98 35.39
N SER A 215 36.28 -11.93 36.09
CA SER A 215 36.95 -13.11 36.67
C SER A 215 36.29 -13.56 37.97
N VAL A 216 36.28 -14.88 38.22
CA VAL A 216 35.67 -15.50 39.42
C VAL A 216 36.58 -15.38 40.65
N VAL A 217 37.85 -15.04 40.47
CA VAL A 217 38.84 -14.90 41.55
C VAL A 217 39.20 -13.44 41.70
N SER A 218 39.13 -12.95 42.95
CA SER A 218 39.64 -11.64 43.33
C SER A 218 41.06 -11.80 43.86
N VAL A 219 42.03 -11.41 43.04
CA VAL A 219 43.44 -11.31 43.45
C VAL A 219 43.67 -9.88 43.91
N VAL A 220 44.27 -9.72 45.09
CA VAL A 220 44.72 -8.41 45.56
C VAL A 220 46.24 -8.36 45.51
N ASP A 221 46.75 -7.44 44.70
CA ASP A 221 48.18 -7.20 44.56
C ASP A 221 48.70 -6.45 45.80
N LEU A 222 49.82 -6.94 46.34
CA LEU A 222 50.48 -6.36 47.50
C LEU A 222 51.72 -5.57 47.06
N PRO A 223 52.00 -4.42 47.70
CA PRO A 223 53.16 -3.60 47.36
C PRO A 223 54.50 -4.20 47.78
N SER A 224 54.51 -5.18 48.69
CA SER A 224 55.71 -5.92 49.12
C SER A 224 55.36 -7.17 49.95
N ASP A 225 56.29 -8.12 50.04
CA ASP A 225 56.17 -9.27 50.96
C ASP A 225 56.18 -8.86 52.44
N GLU A 226 56.74 -7.70 52.79
CA GLU A 226 56.62 -7.14 54.14
C GLU A 226 55.14 -6.82 54.46
N MET A 227 54.41 -6.31 53.48
CA MET A 227 52.96 -6.07 53.61
C MET A 227 52.20 -7.39 53.77
N LYS A 228 52.59 -8.45 53.04
CA LYS A 228 52.05 -9.81 53.19
C LYS A 228 52.21 -10.29 54.63
N GLY A 229 53.39 -10.10 55.23
CA GLY A 229 53.66 -10.42 56.63
C GLY A 229 52.79 -9.63 57.64
N ARG A 230 52.54 -8.35 57.38
CA ARG A 230 51.66 -7.51 58.22
C ARG A 230 50.18 -7.91 58.10
N ILE A 231 49.74 -8.31 56.90
CA ILE A 231 48.39 -8.81 56.65
C ILE A 231 48.16 -10.10 57.43
N ILE A 232 49.11 -11.05 57.39
CA ILE A 232 49.08 -12.29 58.20
C ILE A 232 49.04 -11.96 59.69
N GLY A 233 49.96 -11.10 60.14
CA GLY A 233 50.16 -10.80 61.55
C GLY A 233 50.79 -11.96 62.32
N ARG A 234 51.18 -11.72 63.58
CA ARG A 234 51.76 -12.78 64.43
C ARG A 234 50.74 -13.92 64.61
N GLU A 235 51.14 -15.15 64.29
CA GLU A 235 50.30 -16.36 64.36
C GLU A 235 49.02 -16.31 63.48
N GLY A 236 49.00 -15.49 62.43
CA GLY A 236 47.84 -15.37 61.55
C GLY A 236 46.68 -14.56 62.16
N ARG A 237 46.90 -13.87 63.29
CA ARG A 237 45.84 -13.18 64.04
C ARG A 237 45.08 -12.11 63.23
N ASN A 238 45.76 -11.46 62.30
CA ASN A 238 45.17 -10.36 61.53
C ASN A 238 44.29 -10.93 60.40
N ILE A 239 44.73 -12.01 59.74
CA ILE A 239 43.91 -12.71 58.77
C ILE A 239 42.69 -13.33 59.42
N ARG A 240 42.84 -14.01 60.57
CA ARG A 240 41.68 -14.55 61.30
C ARG A 240 40.69 -13.46 61.69
N ALA A 241 41.15 -12.27 62.06
CA ALA A 241 40.27 -11.13 62.35
C ALA A 241 39.52 -10.66 61.10
N LEU A 242 40.19 -10.64 59.93
CA LEU A 242 39.55 -10.30 58.65
C LEU A 242 38.53 -11.37 58.23
N GLU A 243 38.89 -12.65 58.31
CA GLU A 243 38.03 -13.81 58.02
C GLU A 243 36.81 -13.82 58.94
N MET A 244 36.99 -13.58 60.24
CA MET A 244 35.88 -13.46 61.20
C MET A 244 34.99 -12.25 60.92
N ALA A 245 35.56 -11.10 60.57
CA ALA A 245 34.80 -9.87 60.34
C ALA A 245 34.02 -9.89 59.02
N THR A 246 34.53 -10.57 57.99
CA THR A 246 33.96 -10.58 56.63
C THR A 246 33.25 -11.90 56.27
N GLY A 247 33.60 -13.00 56.93
CA GLY A 247 33.12 -14.35 56.63
C GLY A 247 33.66 -14.91 55.31
N VAL A 248 34.91 -14.59 54.96
CA VAL A 248 35.63 -15.11 53.79
C VAL A 248 36.79 -16.00 54.24
N ASP A 249 37.32 -16.82 53.32
CA ASP A 249 38.55 -17.57 53.50
C ASP A 249 39.68 -16.87 52.73
N VAL A 250 40.79 -16.55 53.41
CA VAL A 250 41.93 -15.88 52.79
C VAL A 250 43.03 -16.90 52.54
N ILE A 251 43.26 -17.23 51.27
CA ILE A 251 44.28 -18.19 50.86
C ILE A 251 45.58 -17.46 50.61
N ILE A 252 46.62 -17.88 51.31
CA ILE A 252 47.97 -17.40 51.13
C ILE A 252 48.78 -18.55 50.58
N ASP A 253 49.22 -18.39 49.34
CA ASP A 253 50.08 -19.35 48.66
C ASP A 253 51.52 -18.80 48.54
N ASP A 254 52.42 -19.62 48.01
CA ASP A 254 53.82 -19.26 47.71
C ASP A 254 53.95 -18.21 46.59
N THR A 255 52.83 -17.75 46.02
CA THR A 255 52.81 -16.65 45.05
C THR A 255 53.32 -15.36 45.73
N PRO A 256 54.42 -14.76 45.26
CA PRO A 256 54.94 -13.51 45.83
C PRO A 256 53.95 -12.37 45.59
N GLU A 257 53.92 -11.41 46.53
CA GLU A 257 53.19 -10.15 46.37
C GLU A 257 51.68 -10.25 46.08
N ALA A 258 51.03 -11.38 46.36
CA ALA A 258 49.59 -11.55 46.13
C ALA A 258 48.88 -12.32 47.25
N VAL A 259 47.60 -11.98 47.46
CA VAL A 259 46.68 -12.70 48.37
C VAL A 259 45.39 -13.02 47.61
N VAL A 260 44.91 -14.25 47.77
CA VAL A 260 43.70 -14.74 47.10
C VAL A 260 42.55 -14.77 48.09
N ILE A 261 41.45 -14.10 47.77
CA ILE A 261 40.24 -14.10 48.60
C ILE A 261 39.24 -15.10 48.01
N SER A 262 38.89 -16.11 48.80
CA SER A 262 37.90 -17.13 48.45
C SER A 262 36.64 -16.95 49.30
N CYS A 263 35.48 -16.87 48.67
CA CYS A 263 34.18 -16.84 49.35
C CYS A 263 33.09 -17.10 48.33
N PHE A 264 32.02 -17.83 48.68
CA PHE A 264 30.88 -18.04 47.77
C PHE A 264 29.98 -16.81 47.65
N ASP A 265 29.89 -15.98 48.69
CA ASP A 265 29.16 -14.71 48.67
C ASP A 265 30.05 -13.61 48.10
N ASN A 266 29.72 -13.16 46.89
CA ASN A 266 30.49 -12.14 46.19
C ASN A 266 30.44 -10.77 46.89
N VAL A 267 29.38 -10.46 47.65
CA VAL A 267 29.30 -9.21 48.43
C VAL A 267 30.30 -9.24 49.57
N ARG A 268 30.43 -10.39 50.26
CA ARG A 268 31.44 -10.57 51.30
C ARG A 268 32.85 -10.55 50.71
N ARG A 269 33.05 -11.19 49.56
CA ARG A 269 34.33 -11.20 48.84
C ARG A 269 34.77 -9.78 48.48
N GLU A 270 33.86 -8.98 47.94
CA GLU A 270 34.13 -7.59 47.59
C GLU A 270 34.37 -6.72 48.83
N THR A 271 33.60 -6.95 49.91
CA THR A 271 33.82 -6.28 51.19
C THR A 271 35.23 -6.57 51.72
N ALA A 272 35.68 -7.82 51.65
CA ALA A 272 37.02 -8.21 52.04
C ALA A 272 38.10 -7.58 51.14
N ARG A 273 37.90 -7.57 49.82
CA ARG A 273 38.81 -6.95 48.85
C ARG A 273 39.02 -5.46 49.13
N LEU A 274 37.93 -4.69 49.20
CA LEU A 274 37.99 -3.25 49.49
C LEU A 274 38.56 -2.96 50.88
N SER A 275 38.28 -3.82 51.86
CA SER A 275 38.85 -3.70 53.21
C SER A 275 40.35 -3.96 53.21
N LEU A 276 40.83 -4.96 52.47
CA LEU A 276 42.25 -5.24 52.31
C LEU A 276 42.97 -4.06 51.64
N GLU A 277 42.42 -3.53 50.53
CA GLU A 277 42.97 -2.37 49.82
C GLU A 277 43.03 -1.13 50.72
N SER A 278 41.98 -0.87 51.48
CA SER A 278 41.93 0.25 52.45
C SER A 278 42.97 0.10 53.56
N LEU A 279 43.16 -1.13 54.06
CA LEU A 279 44.15 -1.44 55.11
C LEU A 279 45.59 -1.34 54.59
N ILE A 280 45.84 -1.72 53.34
CA ILE A 280 47.15 -1.58 52.68
C ILE A 280 47.50 -0.10 52.53
N LEU A 281 46.55 0.73 52.09
CA LEU A 281 46.74 2.18 51.95
C LEU A 281 46.98 2.88 53.30
N ASP A 282 46.30 2.45 54.36
CA ASP A 282 46.47 2.99 55.72
C ASP A 282 47.75 2.48 56.40
N GLY A 283 48.31 1.34 55.95
CA GLY A 283 49.55 0.74 56.44
C GLY A 283 49.48 0.17 57.88
N ARG A 284 48.34 0.32 58.57
CA ARG A 284 48.09 -0.11 59.96
C ARG A 284 47.13 -1.28 59.99
N ILE A 285 47.66 -2.48 60.25
CA ILE A 285 46.89 -3.73 60.19
C ILE A 285 46.92 -4.42 61.57
N HIS A 286 45.83 -4.24 62.33
CA HIS A 286 45.61 -4.92 63.62
C HIS A 286 44.10 -5.18 63.83
N PRO A 287 43.70 -6.14 64.69
CA PRO A 287 42.32 -6.64 64.74
C PRO A 287 41.25 -5.55 64.89
N GLY A 288 41.37 -4.65 65.85
CA GLY A 288 40.38 -3.58 66.04
C GLY A 288 40.24 -2.63 64.83
N ARG A 289 41.34 -2.35 64.11
CA ARG A 289 41.28 -1.53 62.88
C ARG A 289 40.64 -2.28 61.73
N ILE A 290 40.91 -3.58 61.62
CA ILE A 290 40.30 -4.45 60.61
C ILE A 290 38.77 -4.44 60.79
N GLU A 291 38.29 -4.64 62.02
CA GLU A 291 36.86 -4.59 62.32
C GLU A 291 36.22 -3.23 61.95
N ASP A 292 36.87 -2.12 62.30
CA ASP A 292 36.39 -0.76 61.98
C ASP A 292 36.32 -0.53 60.46
N VAL A 293 37.36 -0.91 59.72
CA VAL A 293 37.43 -0.75 58.26
C VAL A 293 36.39 -1.63 57.58
N VAL A 294 36.26 -2.89 57.98
CA VAL A 294 35.25 -3.80 57.46
C VAL A 294 33.84 -3.25 57.71
N LYS A 295 33.56 -2.73 58.91
CA LYS A 295 32.26 -2.14 59.24
C LYS A 295 31.96 -0.91 58.39
N LYS A 296 32.97 -0.07 58.11
CA LYS A 296 32.84 1.09 57.22
C LYS A 296 32.56 0.65 55.79
N ASN A 297 33.36 -0.27 55.24
CA ASN A 297 33.25 -0.72 53.86
C ASN A 297 31.98 -1.53 53.61
N LYS A 298 31.47 -2.26 54.62
CA LYS A 298 30.17 -2.91 54.54
C LYS A 298 29.04 -1.90 54.33
N LYS A 299 29.05 -0.78 55.07
CA LYS A 299 28.06 0.31 54.87
C LYS A 299 28.21 0.97 53.49
N GLU A 300 29.44 1.14 53.01
CA GLU A 300 29.69 1.69 51.69
C GLU A 300 29.15 0.78 50.58
N ILE A 301 29.39 -0.52 50.67
CA ILE A 301 28.83 -1.50 49.72
C ILE A 301 27.31 -1.52 49.80
N GLU A 302 26.70 -1.47 50.98
CA GLU A 302 25.24 -1.38 51.11
C GLU A 302 24.65 -0.15 50.40
N ASN A 303 25.32 1.01 50.49
CA ASN A 303 24.92 2.19 49.74
C ASN A 303 25.06 1.99 48.23
N ARG A 304 26.17 1.41 47.76
CA ARG A 304 26.38 1.10 46.34
C ARG A 304 25.36 0.10 45.80
N ILE A 305 24.97 -0.90 46.59
CA ILE A 305 23.90 -1.84 46.26
C ILE A 305 22.59 -1.07 46.06
N ARG A 306 22.24 -0.19 46.99
CA ARG A 306 21.00 0.61 46.87
C ARG A 306 21.03 1.50 45.62
N GLU A 307 22.12 2.22 45.41
CA GLU A 307 22.32 3.10 44.24
C GLU A 307 22.23 2.32 42.93
N ALA A 308 22.87 1.14 42.84
CA ALA A 308 22.80 0.28 41.65
C ALA A 308 21.38 -0.22 41.37
N GLY A 309 20.62 -0.58 42.41
CA GLY A 309 19.22 -0.97 42.29
C GLY A 309 18.32 0.19 41.83
N GLU A 310 18.47 1.35 42.46
CA GLU A 310 17.72 2.57 42.09
C GLU A 310 18.02 2.99 40.65
N GLN A 311 19.29 2.95 40.24
CA GLN A 311 19.70 3.24 38.87
C GLN A 311 19.11 2.25 37.87
N ALA A 312 19.09 0.95 38.18
CA ALA A 312 18.52 -0.08 37.32
C ALA A 312 17.01 0.14 37.10
N VAL A 313 16.28 0.42 38.18
CA VAL A 313 14.83 0.70 38.12
C VAL A 313 14.53 1.99 37.36
N PHE A 314 15.34 3.03 37.59
CA PHE A 314 15.23 4.30 36.88
C PHE A 314 15.52 4.17 35.39
N GLU A 315 16.58 3.46 35.00
CA GLU A 315 16.94 3.21 33.60
C GLU A 315 15.83 2.45 32.85
N MET A 316 15.17 1.51 33.52
CA MET A 316 14.04 0.77 32.93
C MET A 316 12.75 1.60 32.85
N GLY A 317 12.67 2.74 33.54
CA GLY A 317 11.46 3.55 33.66
C GLY A 317 10.37 2.85 34.47
N LEU A 318 10.74 2.08 35.50
CA LEU A 318 9.81 1.31 36.32
C LEU A 318 9.45 2.06 37.60
N GLU A 319 8.16 2.09 37.94
CA GLU A 319 7.65 2.71 39.15
C GLU A 319 6.99 1.68 40.08
N GLY A 320 6.93 1.99 41.38
CA GLY A 320 6.21 1.17 42.35
C GLY A 320 6.82 -0.21 42.62
N ILE A 321 8.13 -0.39 42.43
CA ILE A 321 8.86 -1.58 42.91
C ILE A 321 9.17 -1.42 44.40
N HIS A 322 8.92 -2.46 45.20
CA HIS A 322 9.16 -2.41 46.63
C HIS A 322 10.65 -2.16 46.95
N PRO A 323 11.01 -1.27 47.90
CA PRO A 323 12.41 -0.91 48.19
C PRO A 323 13.35 -2.11 48.45
N ASP A 324 12.83 -3.18 49.08
CA ASP A 324 13.61 -4.40 49.28
C ASP A 324 13.89 -5.18 47.99
N LEU A 325 12.97 -5.15 47.01
CA LEU A 325 13.23 -5.72 45.68
C LEU A 325 14.27 -4.88 44.94
N VAL A 326 14.19 -3.54 45.03
CA VAL A 326 15.21 -2.63 44.48
C VAL A 326 16.59 -2.96 45.07
N ARG A 327 16.66 -3.16 46.39
CA ARG A 327 17.90 -3.57 47.06
C ARG A 327 18.42 -4.93 46.58
N LEU A 328 17.54 -5.91 46.35
CA LEU A 328 17.91 -7.23 45.84
C LEU A 328 18.39 -7.17 44.38
N VAL A 329 17.75 -6.38 43.52
CA VAL A 329 18.20 -6.08 42.16
C VAL A 329 19.61 -5.50 42.21
N GLY A 330 19.85 -4.50 43.06
CA GLY A 330 21.17 -3.92 43.26
C GLY A 330 22.23 -4.94 43.71
N ARG A 331 21.84 -5.94 44.51
CA ARG A 331 22.75 -6.99 44.98
C ARG A 331 23.22 -7.90 43.83
N LEU A 332 22.45 -8.03 42.75
CA LEU A 332 22.85 -8.73 41.53
C LEU A 332 24.08 -8.09 40.87
N HIS A 333 24.40 -6.82 41.16
CA HIS A 333 25.60 -6.15 40.66
C HIS A 333 26.88 -6.87 41.07
N TYR A 334 26.90 -7.48 42.24
CA TYR A 334 28.05 -8.26 42.72
C TYR A 334 27.93 -9.73 42.35
N ARG A 335 26.81 -10.19 41.78
CA ARG A 335 26.62 -11.58 41.40
C ARG A 335 27.12 -11.81 39.98
N THR A 336 27.87 -12.88 39.81
CA THR A 336 28.28 -13.38 38.50
C THR A 336 27.69 -14.76 38.28
N SER A 337 27.11 -14.98 37.10
CA SER A 337 26.57 -16.26 36.65
C SER A 337 27.06 -16.50 35.23
N TYR A 338 27.57 -17.71 34.94
CA TYR A 338 28.13 -18.04 33.62
C TYR A 338 29.14 -17.01 33.08
N ARG A 339 29.92 -16.35 33.96
CA ARG A 339 30.91 -15.28 33.65
C ARG A 339 30.31 -13.96 33.14
N GLN A 340 28.99 -13.79 33.27
CA GLN A 340 28.31 -12.53 33.07
C GLN A 340 27.89 -11.96 34.42
N ASN A 341 27.85 -10.63 34.51
CA ASN A 341 27.31 -9.93 35.66
C ASN A 341 25.78 -10.07 35.67
N ALA A 342 25.21 -10.54 36.78
CA ALA A 342 23.78 -10.89 36.84
C ALA A 342 22.86 -9.67 36.73
N LEU A 343 23.27 -8.50 37.27
CA LEU A 343 22.50 -7.27 37.11
C LEU A 343 22.50 -6.81 35.64
N LYS A 344 23.67 -6.83 34.98
CA LYS A 344 23.77 -6.48 33.56
C LYS A 344 22.91 -7.39 32.68
N HIS A 345 22.95 -8.70 32.96
CA HIS A 345 22.09 -9.68 32.29
C HIS A 345 20.60 -9.38 32.53
N SER A 346 20.19 -9.11 33.78
CA SER A 346 18.80 -8.78 34.09
C SER A 346 18.33 -7.48 33.39
N LEU A 347 19.21 -6.48 33.29
CA LEU A 347 18.96 -5.25 32.54
C LEU A 347 18.84 -5.51 31.03
N GLU A 348 19.70 -6.35 30.46
CA GLU A 348 19.62 -6.77 29.06
C GLU A 348 18.29 -7.49 28.77
N VAL A 349 17.94 -8.46 29.59
CA VAL A 349 16.68 -9.21 29.45
C VAL A 349 15.49 -8.27 29.58
N ALA A 350 15.51 -7.31 30.51
CA ALA A 350 14.47 -6.29 30.63
C ALA A 350 14.35 -5.42 29.37
N HIS A 351 15.47 -4.92 28.84
CA HIS A 351 15.51 -4.10 27.62
C HIS A 351 14.99 -4.87 26.40
N LEU A 352 15.49 -6.09 26.18
CA LEU A 352 15.06 -6.97 25.09
C LEU A 352 13.56 -7.30 25.21
N SER A 353 13.09 -7.65 26.41
CA SER A 353 11.67 -7.92 26.66
C SER A 353 10.80 -6.70 26.36
N GLY A 354 11.23 -5.50 26.77
CA GLY A 354 10.53 -4.25 26.48
C GLY A 354 10.49 -3.91 24.99
N MET A 355 11.56 -4.16 24.24
CA MET A 355 11.58 -3.96 22.79
C MET A 355 10.67 -4.94 22.06
N LEU A 356 10.72 -6.22 22.43
CA LEU A 356 9.84 -7.24 21.84
C LEU A 356 8.38 -6.94 22.14
N ALA A 357 8.05 -6.54 23.38
CA ALA A 357 6.70 -6.10 23.73
C ALA A 357 6.23 -4.91 22.88
N SER A 358 7.11 -3.92 22.69
CA SER A 358 6.80 -2.73 21.87
C SER A 358 6.52 -3.09 20.42
N GLU A 359 7.28 -4.02 19.85
CA GLU A 359 7.09 -4.49 18.47
C GLU A 359 5.77 -5.26 18.31
N LEU A 360 5.36 -5.99 19.35
CA LEU A 360 4.07 -6.67 19.43
C LEU A 360 2.90 -5.75 19.84
N ARG A 361 3.16 -4.46 20.07
CA ARG A 361 2.17 -3.46 20.52
C ARG A 361 1.53 -3.77 21.88
N ILE A 362 2.30 -4.40 22.76
CA ILE A 362 1.95 -4.68 24.16
C ILE A 362 2.68 -3.67 25.05
N ASP A 363 2.12 -3.37 26.22
CA ASP A 363 2.77 -2.45 27.17
C ASP A 363 4.18 -2.95 27.55
N PRO A 364 5.25 -2.21 27.20
CA PRO A 364 6.61 -2.63 27.50
C PRO A 364 6.95 -2.57 28.99
N THR A 365 6.15 -1.86 29.80
CA THR A 365 6.40 -1.65 31.24
C THR A 365 6.39 -2.97 32.00
N MET A 366 5.36 -3.79 31.79
CA MET A 366 5.24 -5.08 32.46
C MET A 366 6.33 -6.06 32.01
N ALA A 367 6.63 -6.09 30.70
CA ALA A 367 7.68 -6.94 30.15
C ALA A 367 9.08 -6.57 30.68
N LYS A 368 9.38 -5.28 30.84
CA LYS A 368 10.62 -4.81 31.49
C LYS A 368 10.67 -5.17 32.96
N ARG A 369 9.56 -5.03 33.69
CA ARG A 369 9.49 -5.39 35.12
C ARG A 369 9.72 -6.89 35.32
N ALA A 370 9.05 -7.72 34.52
CA ALA A 370 9.23 -9.16 34.52
C ALA A 370 10.67 -9.54 34.15
N GLY A 371 11.24 -8.92 33.10
CA GLY A 371 12.62 -9.17 32.67
C GLY A 371 13.67 -8.73 33.70
N LEU A 372 13.47 -7.63 34.42
CA LEU A 372 14.40 -7.18 35.45
C LEU A 372 14.41 -8.11 36.68
N LEU A 373 13.24 -8.69 36.99
CA LEU A 373 13.04 -9.50 38.20
C LEU A 373 13.16 -11.01 37.95
N HIS A 374 13.22 -11.48 36.69
CA HIS A 374 13.19 -12.91 36.33
C HIS A 374 14.19 -13.76 37.12
N ASP A 375 15.37 -13.18 37.39
CA ASP A 375 16.52 -13.83 38.01
C ASP A 375 16.81 -13.33 39.45
N ILE A 376 15.89 -12.59 40.07
CA ILE A 376 16.12 -11.92 41.36
C ILE A 376 16.51 -12.88 42.49
N GLY A 377 16.09 -14.14 42.40
CA GLY A 377 16.47 -15.16 43.38
C GLY A 377 17.99 -15.40 43.47
N LYS A 378 18.76 -15.13 42.41
CA LYS A 378 20.24 -15.21 42.40
C LYS A 378 20.90 -14.27 43.42
N ALA A 379 20.17 -13.25 43.91
CA ALA A 379 20.65 -12.37 44.97
C ALA A 379 20.64 -13.03 46.36
N SER A 380 19.90 -14.13 46.56
CA SER A 380 19.65 -14.72 47.89
C SER A 380 19.91 -16.23 47.99
N THR A 381 20.41 -16.90 46.94
CA THR A 381 20.67 -18.36 46.91
C THR A 381 21.65 -18.88 47.95
N HIS A 382 22.47 -18.02 48.55
CA HIS A 382 23.44 -18.42 49.58
C HIS A 382 22.88 -18.31 51.01
N GLU A 383 21.74 -17.64 51.18
CA GLU A 383 21.09 -17.41 52.49
C GLU A 383 19.89 -18.34 52.69
N ILE A 384 19.28 -18.80 51.59
CA ILE A 384 18.05 -19.60 51.59
C ILE A 384 18.27 -20.85 50.73
N GLU A 385 17.88 -22.01 51.25
CA GLU A 385 17.96 -23.29 50.55
C GLU A 385 16.84 -23.39 49.49
N GLY A 386 17.20 -23.67 48.23
CA GLY A 386 16.26 -23.77 47.11
C GLY A 386 16.88 -23.37 45.76
N SER A 387 16.14 -23.58 44.65
CA SER A 387 16.53 -23.04 43.34
C SER A 387 16.34 -21.52 43.32
N HIS A 388 17.11 -20.80 42.49
CA HIS A 388 16.93 -19.35 42.35
C HIS A 388 15.53 -19.00 41.81
N VAL A 389 14.91 -19.88 41.04
CA VAL A 389 13.53 -19.75 40.58
C VAL A 389 12.56 -19.75 41.77
N GLN A 390 12.60 -20.79 42.61
CA GLN A 390 11.71 -20.92 43.77
C GLN A 390 11.89 -19.74 44.74
N ILE A 391 13.15 -19.38 45.02
CA ILE A 391 13.50 -18.26 45.90
C ILE A 391 12.97 -16.95 45.31
N GLY A 392 13.14 -16.72 44.01
CA GLY A 392 12.65 -15.53 43.32
C GLY A 392 11.12 -15.41 43.39
N MET A 393 10.40 -16.50 43.15
CA MET A 393 8.94 -16.56 43.26
C MET A 393 8.46 -16.23 44.66
N ASP A 394 9.06 -16.83 45.69
CA ASP A 394 8.65 -16.62 47.09
C ASP A 394 8.95 -15.20 47.56
N ILE A 395 10.05 -14.60 47.09
CA ILE A 395 10.39 -13.20 47.33
C ILE A 395 9.35 -12.28 46.68
N CYS A 396 9.06 -12.45 45.39
CA CYS A 396 8.11 -11.61 44.66
C CYS A 396 6.67 -11.76 45.18
N LYS A 397 6.25 -12.97 45.57
CA LYS A 397 4.96 -13.21 46.26
C LYS A 397 4.88 -12.46 47.59
N ARG A 398 5.95 -12.47 48.39
CA ARG A 398 5.99 -11.78 49.70
C ARG A 398 5.82 -10.27 49.55
N TYR A 399 6.39 -9.68 48.50
CA TYR A 399 6.26 -8.25 48.21
C TYR A 399 5.09 -7.92 47.28
N ASN A 400 4.17 -8.86 47.07
CA ASN A 400 2.91 -8.67 46.37
C ASN A 400 3.07 -8.18 44.91
N GLU A 401 4.08 -8.70 44.21
CA GLU A 401 4.25 -8.53 42.77
C GLU A 401 3.14 -9.23 41.98
N THR A 402 2.97 -8.84 40.72
CA THR A 402 1.85 -9.32 39.91
C THR A 402 2.04 -10.78 39.47
N PRO A 403 0.95 -11.52 39.16
CA PRO A 403 1.03 -12.91 38.70
C PRO A 403 1.88 -13.08 37.44
N GLU A 404 1.91 -12.09 36.54
CA GLU A 404 2.69 -12.10 35.31
C GLU A 404 4.20 -12.10 35.61
N VAL A 405 4.65 -11.27 36.56
CA VAL A 405 6.05 -11.25 37.02
C VAL A 405 6.43 -12.57 37.68
N ILE A 406 5.53 -13.12 38.52
CA ILE A 406 5.76 -14.39 39.20
C ILE A 406 5.85 -15.55 38.19
N ASN A 407 4.97 -15.58 37.18
CA ASN A 407 5.02 -16.61 36.15
C ASN A 407 6.25 -16.46 35.24
N ALA A 408 6.73 -15.24 34.96
CA ALA A 408 7.97 -15.04 34.22
C ALA A 408 9.18 -15.61 34.98
N ILE A 409 9.23 -15.44 36.30
CA ILE A 409 10.23 -16.08 37.16
C ILE A 409 10.06 -17.61 37.13
N ALA A 410 8.85 -18.14 37.24
CA ALA A 410 8.61 -19.59 37.26
C ALA A 410 8.95 -20.28 35.93
N SER A 411 8.68 -19.62 34.80
CA SER A 411 8.67 -20.27 33.48
C SER A 411 9.94 -20.08 32.65
N HIS A 412 10.84 -19.14 33.02
CA HIS A 412 12.03 -18.84 32.20
C HIS A 412 13.02 -20.02 32.07
N HIS A 413 13.07 -20.93 33.06
CA HIS A 413 13.83 -22.18 33.00
C HIS A 413 12.97 -23.43 32.75
N GLU A 414 11.72 -23.26 32.33
CA GLU A 414 10.77 -24.35 32.05
C GLU A 414 10.33 -25.16 33.29
N ASP A 415 10.47 -24.59 34.50
CA ASP A 415 9.97 -25.22 35.72
C ASP A 415 8.42 -25.21 35.76
N GLU A 416 7.79 -24.18 35.17
CA GLU A 416 6.35 -24.08 34.94
C GLU A 416 6.02 -23.63 33.50
N GLU A 417 4.79 -23.90 33.04
CA GLU A 417 4.33 -23.40 31.74
C GLU A 417 4.15 -21.87 31.76
N ALA A 418 4.63 -21.21 30.70
CA ALA A 418 4.38 -19.79 30.47
C ALA A 418 2.89 -19.59 30.16
N ASN A 419 2.17 -18.88 31.04
CA ASN A 419 0.73 -18.66 30.93
C ASN A 419 0.34 -17.22 30.54
N CYS A 420 1.32 -16.31 30.47
CA CYS A 420 1.14 -14.94 30.00
C CYS A 420 2.19 -14.57 28.94
N ILE A 421 1.95 -13.48 28.21
CA ILE A 421 2.80 -13.06 27.09
C ILE A 421 4.16 -12.60 27.62
N GLU A 422 4.19 -11.91 28.75
CA GLU A 422 5.41 -11.42 29.40
C GLU A 422 6.39 -12.54 29.69
N SER A 423 5.90 -13.69 30.18
CA SER A 423 6.71 -14.89 30.40
C SER A 423 7.37 -15.41 29.13
N VAL A 424 6.63 -15.42 28.01
CA VAL A 424 7.16 -15.84 26.71
C VAL A 424 8.23 -14.86 26.22
N LEU A 425 8.00 -13.55 26.40
CA LEU A 425 8.95 -12.51 26.01
C LEU A 425 10.22 -12.54 26.85
N VAL A 426 10.10 -12.71 28.16
CA VAL A 426 11.24 -12.85 29.08
C VAL A 426 12.05 -14.09 28.74
N LYS A 427 11.40 -15.23 28.48
CA LYS A 427 12.09 -16.46 28.07
C LYS A 427 12.84 -16.29 26.75
N ALA A 428 12.23 -15.63 25.76
CA ALA A 428 12.88 -15.32 24.50
C ALA A 428 14.07 -14.37 24.70
N ALA A 429 13.91 -13.32 25.51
CA ALA A 429 14.95 -12.34 25.82
C ALA A 429 16.12 -12.95 26.61
N ASP A 430 15.85 -13.80 27.60
CA ASP A 430 16.86 -14.56 28.36
C ASP A 430 17.65 -15.47 27.43
N THR A 431 16.95 -16.24 26.58
CA THR A 431 17.60 -17.09 25.56
C THR A 431 18.48 -16.27 24.63
N LEU A 432 18.02 -15.09 24.17
CA LEU A 432 18.79 -14.19 23.31
C LEU A 432 20.03 -13.61 24.03
N SER A 433 19.89 -13.20 25.30
CA SER A 433 21.01 -12.70 26.12
C SER A 433 22.05 -13.81 26.35
N ALA A 434 21.61 -15.04 26.61
CA ALA A 434 22.46 -16.21 26.80
C ALA A 434 23.12 -16.72 25.50
N ALA A 435 22.44 -16.61 24.36
CA ALA A 435 22.90 -17.11 23.05
C ALA A 435 23.86 -16.17 22.32
N ARG A 436 24.07 -14.94 22.81
CA ARG A 436 24.97 -13.96 22.16
C ARG A 436 26.41 -14.47 22.08
N PRO A 437 27.00 -14.55 20.87
CA PRO A 437 28.41 -14.88 20.71
C PRO A 437 29.29 -13.75 21.22
N GLY A 438 29.73 -13.85 22.48
CA GLY A 438 30.58 -12.83 23.10
C GLY A 438 31.42 -13.35 24.27
N ALA A 439 31.33 -14.63 24.64
CA ALA A 439 32.10 -15.18 25.74
C ALA A 439 32.44 -16.67 25.51
N ARG A 440 33.56 -16.91 24.83
CA ARG A 440 34.39 -18.14 24.87
C ARG A 440 33.72 -19.44 24.39
N ARG A 441 34.21 -20.00 23.28
CA ARG A 441 34.56 -21.43 23.20
C ARG A 441 35.44 -21.84 22.02
N GLU A 442 35.40 -21.17 20.87
CA GLU A 442 36.09 -21.71 19.69
C GLU A 442 37.63 -21.61 19.74
N MET A 443 38.21 -20.53 20.28
CA MET A 443 39.68 -20.39 20.29
C MET A 443 40.40 -21.22 21.36
N VAL A 444 39.85 -21.38 22.57
CA VAL A 444 40.56 -22.12 23.64
C VAL A 444 40.45 -23.63 23.45
N GLN A 445 39.28 -24.15 23.04
CA GLN A 445 39.15 -25.58 22.76
C GLN A 445 39.92 -26.00 21.51
N SER A 446 39.92 -25.20 20.44
CA SER A 446 40.76 -25.49 19.26
C SER A 446 42.24 -25.42 19.61
N TYR A 447 42.65 -24.49 20.47
CA TYR A 447 44.02 -24.40 20.96
C TYR A 447 44.41 -25.58 21.86
N ILE A 448 43.57 -25.99 22.81
CA ILE A 448 43.83 -27.18 23.65
C ILE A 448 43.88 -28.44 22.78
N LYS A 449 42.90 -28.64 21.89
CA LYS A 449 42.92 -29.75 20.93
C LYS A 449 44.14 -29.72 20.01
N ARG A 450 44.67 -28.52 19.70
CA ARG A 450 45.90 -28.36 18.93
C ARG A 450 47.12 -28.82 19.72
N LEU A 451 47.22 -28.45 20.99
CA LEU A 451 48.32 -28.89 21.86
C LEU A 451 48.24 -30.40 22.10
N GLU A 452 47.06 -30.92 22.44
CA GLU A 452 46.81 -32.36 22.62
C GLU A 452 47.13 -33.15 21.35
N ALA A 453 46.79 -32.61 20.17
CA ALA A 453 47.15 -33.24 18.90
C ALA A 453 48.68 -33.31 18.70
N LEU A 454 49.40 -32.21 18.97
CA LEU A 454 50.87 -32.20 18.87
C LEU A 454 51.52 -33.18 19.85
N GLU A 455 51.00 -33.26 21.08
CA GLU A 455 51.46 -34.20 22.10
C GLU A 455 51.22 -35.65 21.66
N SER A 456 49.99 -35.95 21.21
CA SER A 456 49.62 -37.31 20.76
C SER A 456 50.48 -37.82 19.61
N ILE A 457 50.89 -36.95 18.66
CA ILE A 457 51.79 -37.34 17.56
C ILE A 457 53.13 -37.81 18.13
N ALA A 458 53.71 -37.07 19.08
CA ALA A 458 54.98 -37.44 19.69
C ALA A 458 54.87 -38.71 20.55
N GLU A 459 53.75 -38.93 21.25
CA GLU A 459 53.54 -40.13 22.10
C GLU A 459 53.47 -41.44 21.30
N THR A 460 53.12 -41.39 20.01
CA THR A 460 53.08 -42.62 19.18
C THR A 460 54.47 -43.20 18.87
N PHE A 461 55.54 -42.42 19.06
CA PHE A 461 56.89 -42.87 18.76
C PHE A 461 57.44 -43.74 19.89
N LYS A 462 58.05 -44.87 19.52
CA LYS A 462 58.59 -45.85 20.47
C LYS A 462 59.73 -45.26 21.31
N GLY A 463 59.63 -45.43 22.63
CA GLY A 463 60.61 -44.96 23.63
C GLY A 463 60.40 -43.52 24.12
N VAL A 464 59.30 -42.87 23.71
CA VAL A 464 58.80 -41.63 24.31
C VAL A 464 58.05 -41.96 25.60
N GLU A 465 58.47 -41.36 26.72
CA GLU A 465 57.83 -41.54 28.02
C GLU A 465 56.75 -40.48 28.25
N LYS A 466 57.07 -39.22 27.95
CA LYS A 466 56.14 -38.07 28.06
C LYS A 466 56.51 -37.00 27.05
N CYS A 467 55.53 -36.26 26.56
CA CYS A 467 55.77 -35.06 25.76
C CYS A 467 54.97 -33.88 26.31
N TYR A 468 55.46 -32.67 26.05
CA TYR A 468 54.81 -31.42 26.46
C TYR A 468 54.93 -30.39 25.35
N ALA A 469 53.81 -29.82 24.93
CA ALA A 469 53.80 -28.68 24.02
C ALA A 469 53.91 -27.38 24.83
N ILE A 470 55.00 -26.62 24.62
CA ILE A 470 55.37 -25.40 25.35
C ILE A 470 55.32 -24.20 24.39
N GLN A 471 55.36 -22.98 24.95
CA GLN A 471 55.38 -21.73 24.19
C GLN A 471 54.24 -21.61 23.17
N ALA A 472 53.03 -21.86 23.62
CA ALA A 472 51.84 -21.82 22.79
C ALA A 472 51.83 -22.80 21.60
N GLY A 473 52.55 -23.91 21.70
CA GLY A 473 52.65 -24.93 20.65
C GLY A 473 53.69 -24.63 19.59
N ARG A 474 54.64 -23.72 19.88
CA ARG A 474 55.82 -23.44 19.04
C ARG A 474 57.04 -24.25 19.45
N GLU A 475 56.98 -24.95 20.59
CA GLU A 475 58.02 -25.86 21.05
C GLU A 475 57.36 -27.13 21.56
N ILE A 476 57.92 -28.30 21.24
CA ILE A 476 57.51 -29.58 21.83
C ILE A 476 58.74 -30.24 22.48
N ARG A 477 58.60 -30.56 23.77
CA ARG A 477 59.63 -31.26 24.54
C ARG A 477 59.23 -32.70 24.74
N VAL A 478 60.09 -33.61 24.31
CA VAL A 478 59.83 -35.05 24.32
C VAL A 478 60.83 -35.70 25.26
N ALA A 479 60.37 -36.16 26.41
CA ALA A 479 61.15 -36.94 27.36
C ALA A 479 61.16 -38.40 26.93
N VAL A 480 62.35 -38.98 26.79
CA VAL A 480 62.54 -40.36 26.34
C VAL A 480 63.13 -41.22 27.44
N THR A 481 62.79 -42.51 27.43
CA THR A 481 63.33 -43.48 28.37
C THR A 481 64.81 -43.72 28.07
N PRO A 482 65.75 -43.39 28.98
CA PRO A 482 67.20 -43.44 28.70
C PRO A 482 67.73 -44.83 28.36
N ASP A 483 67.06 -45.88 28.84
CA ASP A 483 67.42 -47.29 28.64
C ASP A 483 67.00 -47.83 27.26
N GLU A 484 66.01 -47.20 26.61
CA GLU A 484 65.47 -47.65 25.32
C GLU A 484 66.01 -46.84 24.13
N ILE A 485 66.38 -45.57 24.35
CA ILE A 485 66.83 -44.66 23.31
C ILE A 485 68.27 -44.20 23.57
N THR A 486 69.15 -44.44 22.59
CA THR A 486 70.54 -43.95 22.61
C THR A 486 70.63 -42.48 22.17
N ASP A 487 71.72 -41.77 22.51
CA ASP A 487 71.92 -40.38 22.11
C ASP A 487 71.87 -40.16 20.58
N ALA A 488 72.37 -41.14 19.81
CA ALA A 488 72.28 -41.11 18.35
C ALA A 488 70.83 -41.24 17.87
N GLN A 489 70.06 -42.15 18.48
CA GLN A 489 68.65 -42.35 18.15
C GLN A 489 67.77 -41.16 18.58
N ALA A 490 68.09 -40.47 19.67
CA ALA A 490 67.36 -39.27 20.11
C ALA A 490 67.41 -38.15 19.06
N SER A 491 68.54 -38.00 18.36
CA SER A 491 68.68 -37.03 17.26
C SER A 491 67.81 -37.39 16.05
N PHE A 492 67.72 -38.67 15.70
CA PHE A 492 66.81 -39.15 14.64
C PHE A 492 65.35 -39.00 15.04
N LEU A 493 65.01 -39.36 16.28
CA LEU A 493 63.66 -39.22 16.81
C LEU A 493 63.15 -37.77 16.77
N ALA A 494 64.00 -36.79 17.13
CA ALA A 494 63.63 -35.38 17.06
C ALA A 494 63.27 -34.95 15.62
N ARG A 495 64.02 -35.44 14.63
CA ARG A 495 63.75 -35.19 13.20
C ARG A 495 62.50 -35.90 12.69
N ASP A 496 62.31 -37.15 13.09
CA ASP A 496 61.17 -37.96 12.66
C ASP A 496 59.85 -37.39 13.21
N ILE A 497 59.85 -36.94 14.47
CA ILE A 497 58.70 -36.24 15.08
C ILE A 497 58.44 -34.91 14.37
N ALA A 498 59.48 -34.10 14.11
CA ALA A 498 59.32 -32.83 13.39
C ALA A 498 58.71 -33.02 11.99
N LYS A 499 59.21 -34.02 11.25
CA LYS A 499 58.71 -34.36 9.91
C LYS A 499 57.26 -34.86 9.96
N ARG A 500 56.91 -35.66 10.97
CA ARG A 500 55.54 -36.17 11.13
C ARG A 500 54.55 -35.05 11.46
N ILE A 501 54.94 -34.09 12.28
CA ILE A 501 54.16 -32.89 12.59
C ILE A 501 53.95 -32.03 11.32
N GLU A 502 54.95 -31.92 10.45
CA GLU A 502 54.88 -31.23 9.16
C GLU A 502 53.94 -31.93 8.16
N GLU A 503 53.96 -33.27 8.11
CA GLU A 503 53.15 -34.06 7.19
C GLU A 503 51.66 -34.13 7.58
N GLU A 504 51.34 -34.23 8.88
CA GLU A 504 49.96 -34.49 9.32
C GLU A 504 49.09 -33.22 9.38
N ARG A 505 49.65 -32.01 9.49
CA ARG A 505 48.88 -30.75 9.52
C ARG A 505 49.65 -29.51 9.04
N THR A 506 48.95 -28.57 8.42
CA THR A 506 49.43 -27.22 8.10
C THR A 506 49.37 -26.32 9.34
N TYR A 507 50.50 -26.19 10.06
CA TYR A 507 50.64 -25.25 11.17
C TYR A 507 51.28 -23.92 10.71
N PRO A 508 50.78 -22.76 11.16
CA PRO A 508 51.38 -21.47 10.82
C PRO A 508 52.63 -21.21 11.69
N GLY A 509 53.82 -21.35 11.09
CA GLY A 509 55.10 -21.05 11.71
C GLY A 509 55.95 -22.29 12.01
N GLU A 510 57.18 -22.07 12.44
CA GLU A 510 58.12 -23.14 12.79
C GLU A 510 57.83 -23.69 14.20
N ILE A 511 57.88 -25.02 14.35
CA ILE A 511 57.74 -25.73 15.63
C ILE A 511 59.09 -26.36 15.98
N LEU A 512 59.65 -25.99 17.13
CA LEU A 512 60.92 -26.53 17.63
C LEU A 512 60.68 -27.85 18.38
N VAL A 513 61.22 -28.96 17.87
CA VAL A 513 61.18 -30.26 18.56
C VAL A 513 62.47 -30.48 19.35
N THR A 514 62.35 -30.69 20.66
CA THR A 514 63.49 -30.96 21.56
C THR A 514 63.29 -32.29 22.26
N VAL A 515 64.18 -33.25 22.02
CA VAL A 515 64.19 -34.54 22.72
C VAL A 515 65.15 -34.45 23.91
N ILE A 516 64.66 -34.82 25.09
CA ILE A 516 65.40 -34.76 26.35
C ILE A 516 65.58 -36.18 26.87
N ARG A 517 66.83 -36.60 26.99
CA ARG A 517 67.23 -37.84 27.66
C ARG A 517 67.92 -37.46 28.96
N GLU A 518 67.31 -37.76 30.09
CA GLU A 518 67.83 -37.41 31.41
C GLU A 518 67.99 -38.66 32.28
N THR A 519 69.19 -38.89 32.81
CA THR A 519 69.45 -39.95 33.80
C THR A 519 69.81 -39.31 35.13
N ARG A 520 69.05 -39.61 36.20
CA ARG A 520 69.28 -39.04 37.53
C ARG A 520 69.93 -40.05 38.46
N HIS A 521 71.12 -39.75 38.95
CA HIS A 521 71.78 -40.50 40.02
C HIS A 521 71.80 -39.65 41.29
N THR A 522 71.26 -40.19 42.38
CA THR A 522 71.26 -39.51 43.68
C THR A 522 71.97 -40.38 44.71
N ALA A 523 72.83 -39.77 45.52
CA ALA A 523 73.52 -40.42 46.62
C ALA A 523 73.48 -39.48 47.83
N THR A 524 73.19 -40.04 49.01
CA THR A 524 73.17 -39.28 50.25
C THR A 524 74.35 -39.73 51.10
N ALA A 525 75.26 -38.80 51.42
CA ALA A 525 76.32 -39.04 52.40
C ALA A 525 75.79 -38.78 53.81
N ARG A 526 76.30 -39.51 54.80
CA ARG A 526 76.02 -39.29 56.22
C ARG A 526 77.14 -38.49 56.87
#